data_AF-A0A0K1U6Z1-F1
#
_entry.id   AF-A0A0K1U6Z1-F1
#
_cell.length_a   1.000
_cell.length_b   1.000
_cell.length_c   1.000
_cell.angle_alpha   90.00
_cell.angle_beta   90.00
_cell.angle_gamma   90.00
#
_symmetry.space_group_name_H-M   'P 1'
#
loop_
_entity.id
_entity.type
_entity.pdbx_description
1 polymer ?
#
loop_
_entity_poly.entity_id
_entity_poly.type
_entity_poly.pdbx_seq_one_letter_code
_entity_poly.pdbx_strand_id
1 'polypeptide(L)'
;MNRKPLAIAVKLAMTGALAGALVACGGGGSGDTSTSDASSGTSVGAVSGFGSVYVNGTRFETNGSVSSDDGLEREDQLEKGMILKVDGDWDDSGQGRADKVSYDDTLRGPISGMSWDEVTRTGTLTMLGQSIALDGKTVFRGATPTALADNPQGYRIRVSAWRLEDGSFRASFVGARAIGLEFDDNNEVEIEGVVADLDTSAQTFTINGFIIDYTSAVGDDDFSLDDLANGIAVEVEGTLNGNTILAEEIDDEDDLFDDDDDVEISGSIYDYDAASGQFSVNGVRVQIDGGTEFDDLRESSLADGLFVKVEGDFRNGVLVAEEIEGRDSDAELDGRIESLDLTNETMVVSGVRVQLTGNTLIDDDDDDEDGLRSRVQDIQSLQVGDYLEIEGRQQSSEGGFLEAISIEREDDDDDDDFELEARVSAIGADSITIMNLEVLRNGYSLSGAQVGDEVEIEYRQTSGGEYELTDNVEVDDDSDDGNGSNDD
;
A
#
# COMPACT_ATOMS: atom_id res chain seq x y z
N MET A 1 26.12 9.27 -11.81
CA MET A 1 24.89 8.62 -12.28
C MET A 1 24.74 7.50 -11.30
N ASN A 2 24.07 7.84 -10.20
CA ASN A 2 23.48 6.85 -9.32
C ASN A 2 22.40 6.17 -10.17
N ARG A 3 22.22 4.87 -10.02
CA ARG A 3 21.32 4.07 -10.86
C ARG A 3 19.90 4.16 -10.29
N LYS A 4 18.89 4.24 -11.16
CA LYS A 4 17.48 4.09 -10.78
C LYS A 4 17.24 2.72 -10.19
N PRO A 5 16.58 2.62 -9.03
CA PRO A 5 16.31 1.33 -8.46
C PRO A 5 14.82 0.98 -8.40
N LEU A 6 13.90 1.86 -8.80
CA LEU A 6 12.46 1.66 -8.59
C LEU A 6 11.55 2.35 -9.62
N ALA A 7 11.77 2.10 -10.91
CA ALA A 7 10.79 2.42 -11.96
C ALA A 7 9.84 1.21 -12.18
N ILE A 8 8.51 1.41 -12.28
CA ILE A 8 7.51 0.33 -12.48
C ILE A 8 6.47 0.61 -13.59
N ALA A 9 6.68 0.07 -14.81
CA ALA A 9 5.65 0.12 -15.84
C ALA A 9 5.50 -1.15 -16.65
N VAL A 10 4.24 -1.35 -17.03
CA VAL A 10 3.69 -2.64 -17.41
C VAL A 10 3.73 -2.81 -18.92
N LYS A 11 4.36 -3.89 -19.41
CA LYS A 11 4.16 -4.35 -20.78
C LYS A 11 2.75 -4.92 -20.97
N LEU A 12 1.96 -4.28 -21.83
CA LEU A 12 0.71 -4.85 -22.33
C LEU A 12 1.02 -6.01 -23.30
N ALA A 13 1.21 -7.21 -22.77
CA ALA A 13 1.52 -8.38 -23.57
C ALA A 13 0.27 -8.92 -24.28
N MET A 14 0.22 -8.80 -25.61
CA MET A 14 -0.75 -9.51 -26.45
C MET A 14 -0.57 -11.03 -26.28
N THR A 15 -1.56 -11.67 -25.66
CA THR A 15 -1.57 -13.07 -25.25
C THR A 15 -1.28 -14.04 -26.41
N GLY A 16 -0.18 -14.79 -26.29
CA GLY A 16 0.12 -15.94 -27.12
C GLY A 16 0.15 -17.20 -26.27
N ALA A 17 -0.89 -18.04 -26.37
CA ALA A 17 -1.00 -19.29 -25.62
C ALA A 17 0.18 -20.25 -25.86
N LEU A 18 1.01 -20.46 -24.84
CA LEU A 18 2.05 -21.49 -24.81
C LEU A 18 1.67 -22.55 -23.77
N ALA A 19 1.16 -23.68 -24.27
CA ALA A 19 0.94 -24.88 -23.47
C ALA A 19 2.28 -25.60 -23.24
N GLY A 20 2.78 -25.59 -22.00
CA GLY A 20 3.97 -26.34 -21.57
C GLY A 20 3.64 -27.24 -20.38
N ALA A 21 3.72 -28.55 -20.58
CA ALA A 21 3.56 -29.53 -19.51
C ALA A 21 4.88 -29.66 -18.72
N LEU A 22 4.87 -29.33 -17.42
CA LEU A 22 5.97 -29.63 -16.52
C LEU A 22 5.74 -30.97 -15.82
N VAL A 23 6.72 -31.84 -15.97
CA VAL A 23 6.78 -33.17 -15.36
C VAL A 23 7.52 -33.04 -14.04
N ALA A 24 6.82 -33.36 -12.95
CA ALA A 24 7.38 -33.53 -11.62
C ALA A 24 8.44 -34.65 -11.62
N CYS A 25 9.61 -34.37 -11.05
CA CYS A 25 10.55 -35.39 -10.60
C CYS A 25 11.06 -35.02 -9.21
N GLY A 26 10.65 -35.80 -8.20
CA GLY A 26 11.04 -35.60 -6.81
C GLY A 26 12.47 -35.99 -6.47
N GLY A 27 12.86 -35.59 -5.26
CA GLY A 27 14.04 -36.09 -4.54
C GLY A 27 14.05 -35.58 -3.10
N GLY A 28 13.83 -36.47 -2.13
CA GLY A 28 13.90 -36.14 -0.71
C GLY A 28 15.26 -36.42 -0.07
N GLY A 29 15.50 -35.81 1.10
CA GLY A 29 16.60 -36.14 2.02
C GLY A 29 16.57 -35.33 3.32
N SER A 30 16.32 -36.02 4.45
CA SER A 30 16.30 -35.49 5.82
C SER A 30 17.65 -34.98 6.36
N GLY A 31 17.60 -33.98 7.25
CA GLY A 31 18.68 -33.65 8.20
C GLY A 31 18.45 -32.38 9.02
N ASP A 32 17.84 -32.55 10.20
CA ASP A 32 17.57 -31.59 11.27
C ASP A 32 18.78 -30.71 11.69
N THR A 33 18.63 -29.39 11.52
CA THR A 33 19.03 -28.31 12.43
C THR A 33 18.20 -27.09 12.04
N SER A 34 17.31 -26.63 12.92
CA SER A 34 16.59 -25.36 12.79
C SER A 34 17.57 -24.18 12.87
N THR A 35 18.21 -23.87 11.75
CA THR A 35 18.63 -22.53 11.39
C THR A 35 17.37 -21.84 10.87
N SER A 36 17.07 -20.62 11.32
CA SER A 36 16.16 -19.76 10.55
C SER A 36 16.73 -19.72 9.14
N ASP A 37 15.94 -20.16 8.16
CA ASP A 37 16.33 -20.07 6.77
C ASP A 37 16.26 -18.58 6.44
N ALA A 38 17.40 -17.90 6.52
CA ALA A 38 17.49 -16.52 6.10
C ALA A 38 17.38 -16.53 4.57
N SER A 39 16.29 -15.97 4.04
CA SER A 39 16.11 -15.69 2.62
C SER A 39 17.05 -14.57 2.22
N SER A 40 17.46 -14.55 0.96
CA SER A 40 18.28 -13.49 0.38
C SER A 40 17.63 -13.05 -0.92
N GLY A 41 17.33 -11.77 -1.03
CA GLY A 41 16.67 -11.25 -2.22
C GLY A 41 16.17 -9.83 -2.04
N THR A 42 14.97 -9.56 -2.54
CA THR A 42 14.44 -8.20 -2.70
C THR A 42 13.05 -8.04 -2.09
N SER A 43 12.88 -7.05 -1.21
CA SER A 43 11.57 -6.64 -0.70
C SER A 43 11.19 -5.25 -1.23
N VAL A 44 10.00 -5.11 -1.82
CA VAL A 44 9.45 -3.88 -2.40
C VAL A 44 8.11 -3.55 -1.76
N GLY A 45 8.03 -2.40 -1.08
CA GLY A 45 6.82 -2.00 -0.38
C GLY A 45 6.92 -0.65 0.30
N ALA A 46 5.79 -0.15 0.78
CA ALA A 46 5.71 1.10 1.53
C ALA A 46 6.35 0.96 2.91
N VAL A 47 7.00 2.04 3.36
CA VAL A 47 7.61 2.12 4.69
C VAL A 47 6.54 2.33 5.75
N SER A 48 6.44 1.41 6.71
CA SER A 48 5.54 1.54 7.86
C SER A 48 6.19 2.22 9.07
N GLY A 49 7.53 2.26 9.15
CA GLY A 49 8.22 2.91 10.27
C GLY A 49 9.75 2.92 10.20
N PHE A 50 10.36 3.61 11.18
CA PHE A 50 11.81 3.86 11.24
C PHE A 50 12.52 3.34 12.52
N GLY A 51 13.83 3.59 12.62
CA GLY A 51 14.73 3.02 13.62
C GLY A 51 15.38 1.74 13.11
N SER A 52 15.93 1.78 11.88
CA SER A 52 15.84 0.76 10.81
C SER A 52 14.56 0.94 9.98
N VAL A 53 14.58 0.55 8.71
CA VAL A 53 13.39 0.67 7.84
C VAL A 53 12.52 -0.58 7.97
N TYR A 54 11.21 -0.38 8.11
CA TYR A 54 10.23 -1.45 8.10
C TYR A 54 9.53 -1.44 6.73
N VAL A 55 9.65 -2.53 5.99
CA VAL A 55 9.06 -2.72 4.65
C VAL A 55 8.38 -4.08 4.63
N ASN A 56 7.13 -4.12 4.21
CA ASN A 56 6.28 -5.33 4.15
C ASN A 56 6.16 -6.15 5.46
N GLY A 57 6.55 -5.57 6.60
CA GLY A 57 6.47 -6.18 7.93
C GLY A 57 7.84 -6.58 8.49
N THR A 58 8.85 -6.61 7.62
CA THR A 58 10.23 -6.92 7.96
C THR A 58 11.00 -5.67 8.38
N ARG A 59 11.68 -5.74 9.51
CA ARG A 59 12.60 -4.69 9.98
C ARG A 59 14.00 -4.94 9.43
N PHE A 60 14.43 -4.12 8.48
CA PHE A 60 15.76 -4.20 7.88
C PHE A 60 16.77 -3.31 8.60
N GLU A 61 17.78 -3.92 9.23
CA GLU A 61 18.96 -3.21 9.69
C GLU A 61 19.70 -2.58 8.49
N THR A 62 19.84 -1.25 8.49
CA THR A 62 20.52 -0.50 7.42
C THR A 62 21.85 0.08 7.92
N ASN A 63 22.62 0.64 6.98
CA ASN A 63 23.76 1.51 7.28
C ASN A 63 23.41 3.02 7.19
N GLY A 64 22.14 3.35 6.97
CA GLY A 64 21.61 4.71 6.80
C GLY A 64 21.82 5.36 5.42
N SER A 65 22.47 4.70 4.45
CA SER A 65 22.59 5.22 3.08
C SER A 65 21.44 4.77 2.20
N VAL A 66 20.95 5.67 1.34
CA VAL A 66 19.90 5.41 0.36
C VAL A 66 20.46 5.65 -1.04
N SER A 67 20.17 4.75 -1.97
CA SER A 67 20.43 4.91 -3.40
C SER A 67 19.23 5.57 -4.05
N SER A 68 19.44 6.76 -4.59
CA SER A 68 18.40 7.58 -5.24
C SER A 68 19.09 8.61 -6.14
N ASP A 69 18.45 8.98 -7.22
CA ASP A 69 18.65 10.16 -8.08
C ASP A 69 17.75 11.34 -7.68
N ASP A 70 16.68 11.03 -6.95
CA ASP A 70 15.65 11.93 -6.46
C ASP A 70 16.00 12.80 -5.22
N GLY A 71 17.30 12.97 -4.99
CA GLY A 71 17.84 13.82 -3.92
C GLY A 71 17.76 13.22 -2.52
N LEU A 72 17.41 11.94 -2.37
CA LEU A 72 17.34 11.23 -1.09
C LEU A 72 18.51 10.26 -0.91
N GLU A 73 19.61 10.73 -0.30
CA GLU A 73 20.84 9.91 -0.14
C GLU A 73 20.94 9.22 1.24
N ARG A 74 20.03 9.52 2.17
CA ARG A 74 20.09 9.05 3.56
C ARG A 74 18.72 8.64 4.08
N GLU A 75 18.73 7.67 4.99
CA GLU A 75 17.52 7.19 5.67
C GLU A 75 16.79 8.31 6.43
N ASP A 76 17.54 9.29 6.96
CA ASP A 76 16.96 10.47 7.63
C ASP A 76 16.33 11.51 6.69
N GLN A 77 16.11 11.15 5.43
CA GLN A 77 15.35 11.93 4.45
C GLN A 77 14.14 11.17 3.90
N LEU A 78 13.99 9.90 4.28
CA LEU A 78 12.85 9.08 3.93
C LEU A 78 11.66 9.44 4.82
N GLU A 79 10.46 9.15 4.36
CA GLU A 79 9.22 9.33 5.09
C GLU A 79 8.45 8.01 5.11
N LYS A 80 7.53 7.84 6.06
CA LYS A 80 6.57 6.73 6.04
C LYS A 80 5.73 6.81 4.76
N GLY A 81 5.23 5.68 4.30
CA GLY A 81 4.48 5.58 3.04
C GLY A 81 5.36 5.56 1.79
N MET A 82 6.59 6.08 1.82
CA MET A 82 7.51 5.96 0.68
C MET A 82 7.70 4.48 0.30
N ILE A 83 7.66 4.15 -0.99
CA ILE A 83 7.92 2.78 -1.45
C ILE A 83 9.43 2.62 -1.63
N LEU A 84 10.00 1.62 -0.96
CA LEU A 84 11.43 1.30 -1.07
C LEU A 84 11.61 -0.04 -1.76
N LYS A 85 12.74 -0.17 -2.45
CA LYS A 85 13.35 -1.47 -2.77
C LYS A 85 14.49 -1.73 -1.79
N VAL A 86 14.43 -2.87 -1.13
CA VAL A 86 15.44 -3.32 -0.18
C VAL A 86 16.04 -4.64 -0.66
N ASP A 87 17.31 -4.59 -1.05
CA ASP A 87 18.09 -5.79 -1.35
C ASP A 87 18.77 -6.23 -0.04
N GLY A 88 18.60 -7.49 0.37
CA GLY A 88 19.19 -7.97 1.62
C GLY A 88 18.78 -9.39 2.01
N ASP A 89 18.98 -9.70 3.30
CA ASP A 89 18.59 -10.98 3.89
C ASP A 89 17.56 -10.78 5.00
N TRP A 90 16.57 -11.66 5.13
CA TRP A 90 15.59 -11.63 6.23
C TRP A 90 15.14 -13.02 6.66
N ASP A 91 14.42 -13.10 7.78
CA ASP A 91 13.84 -14.34 8.29
C ASP A 91 12.34 -14.18 8.60
N ASP A 92 11.65 -15.32 8.78
CA ASP A 92 10.23 -15.41 9.11
C ASP A 92 9.83 -14.72 10.44
N SER A 93 10.80 -14.22 11.22
CA SER A 93 10.52 -13.44 12.44
C SER A 93 10.34 -11.95 12.16
N GLY A 94 10.39 -11.54 10.89
CA GLY A 94 10.29 -10.15 10.46
C GLY A 94 11.56 -9.35 10.79
N GLN A 95 12.72 -10.01 10.84
CA GLN A 95 14.01 -9.36 11.05
C GLN A 95 14.91 -9.57 9.84
N GLY A 96 15.51 -8.49 9.37
CA GLY A 96 16.40 -8.54 8.22
C GLY A 96 17.56 -7.56 8.31
N ARG A 97 18.43 -7.62 7.31
CA ARG A 97 19.55 -6.71 7.11
C ARG A 97 19.60 -6.30 5.65
N ALA A 98 19.50 -4.99 5.41
CA ALA A 98 19.65 -4.42 4.09
C ALA A 98 21.13 -4.35 3.69
N ASP A 99 21.44 -4.84 2.51
CA ASP A 99 22.70 -4.57 1.81
C ASP A 99 22.60 -3.30 0.96
N LYS A 100 21.40 -3.03 0.38
CA LYS A 100 21.09 -1.79 -0.33
C LYS A 100 19.65 -1.37 -0.03
N VAL A 101 19.46 -0.07 0.23
CA VAL A 101 18.16 0.58 0.30
C VAL A 101 18.08 1.56 -0.85
N SER A 102 16.96 1.54 -1.54
CA SER A 102 16.75 2.22 -2.79
C SER A 102 15.41 2.93 -2.80
N TYR A 103 15.38 4.16 -3.31
CA TYR A 103 14.17 4.98 -3.41
C TYR A 103 14.13 5.72 -4.73
N ASP A 104 12.95 5.76 -5.32
CA ASP A 104 12.58 6.54 -6.51
C ASP A 104 11.16 7.09 -6.28
N ASP A 105 10.89 8.32 -6.69
CA ASP A 105 9.51 8.80 -6.79
C ASP A 105 8.83 8.00 -7.90
N THR A 106 7.60 7.55 -7.70
CA THR A 106 6.83 6.97 -8.83
C THR A 106 6.44 8.09 -9.80
N LEU A 107 6.01 9.22 -9.25
CA LEU A 107 5.57 10.37 -10.03
C LEU A 107 6.02 11.67 -9.36
N ARG A 108 6.46 12.63 -10.18
CA ARG A 108 6.86 13.96 -9.71
C ARG A 108 6.37 15.06 -10.63
N GLY A 109 5.80 16.12 -10.05
CA GLY A 109 5.39 17.28 -10.83
C GLY A 109 4.27 18.13 -10.23
N PRO A 110 3.74 19.08 -11.01
CA PRO A 110 2.67 19.97 -10.56
C PRO A 110 1.33 19.25 -10.50
N ILE A 111 0.54 19.55 -9.47
CA ILE A 111 -0.83 19.05 -9.35
C ILE A 111 -1.73 19.80 -10.34
N SER A 112 -2.61 19.08 -11.02
CA SER A 112 -3.63 19.61 -11.92
C SER A 112 -5.04 19.64 -11.31
N GLY A 113 -5.31 18.78 -10.33
CA GLY A 113 -6.53 18.76 -9.53
C GLY A 113 -6.41 17.79 -8.37
N MET A 114 -7.23 17.98 -7.32
CA MET A 114 -7.36 17.04 -6.23
C MET A 114 -8.76 17.16 -5.61
N SER A 115 -9.30 16.04 -5.14
CA SER A 115 -10.45 15.96 -4.23
C SER A 115 -10.05 15.13 -3.02
N TRP A 116 -10.58 15.50 -1.85
CA TRP A 116 -10.41 14.78 -0.60
C TRP A 116 -11.73 14.87 0.18
N ASP A 117 -12.18 13.75 0.71
CA ASP A 117 -13.28 13.65 1.65
C ASP A 117 -12.69 13.32 3.01
N GLU A 118 -12.78 14.26 3.96
CA GLU A 118 -12.18 14.10 5.30
C GLU A 118 -12.89 13.02 6.13
N VAL A 119 -14.17 12.71 5.85
CA VAL A 119 -14.94 11.74 6.64
C VAL A 119 -14.58 10.32 6.21
N THR A 120 -14.61 10.05 4.92
CA THR A 120 -14.26 8.71 4.40
C THR A 120 -12.76 8.54 4.17
N ARG A 121 -11.98 9.61 4.40
CA ARG A 121 -10.54 9.69 4.14
C ARG A 121 -10.14 9.17 2.77
N THR A 122 -10.97 9.44 1.77
CA THR A 122 -10.73 9.02 0.39
C THR A 122 -10.63 10.21 -0.54
N GLY A 123 -9.90 10.03 -1.64
CA GLY A 123 -9.70 11.11 -2.59
C GLY A 123 -9.13 10.70 -3.93
N THR A 124 -9.02 11.68 -4.81
CA THR A 124 -8.31 11.53 -6.09
C THR A 124 -7.41 12.73 -6.31
N LEU A 125 -6.17 12.48 -6.73
CA LEU A 125 -5.21 13.47 -7.15
C LEU A 125 -4.94 13.29 -8.64
N THR A 126 -4.83 14.40 -9.37
CA THR A 126 -4.48 14.36 -10.79
C THR A 126 -3.24 15.20 -11.06
N MET A 127 -2.23 14.62 -11.70
CA MET A 127 -1.01 15.32 -12.14
C MET A 127 -0.58 14.79 -13.51
N LEU A 128 -0.15 15.68 -14.40
CA LEU A 128 0.35 15.29 -15.73
C LEU A 128 -0.55 14.30 -16.51
N GLY A 129 -1.88 14.38 -16.33
CA GLY A 129 -2.84 13.48 -16.97
C GLY A 129 -3.02 12.11 -16.29
N GLN A 130 -2.33 11.88 -15.18
CA GLN A 130 -2.37 10.66 -14.36
C GLN A 130 -3.36 10.84 -13.22
N SER A 131 -4.16 9.81 -12.96
CA SER A 131 -5.10 9.77 -11.83
C SER A 131 -4.51 8.91 -10.72
N ILE A 132 -4.53 9.42 -9.50
CA ILE A 132 -3.96 8.78 -8.31
C ILE A 132 -5.06 8.71 -7.26
N ALA A 133 -5.44 7.50 -6.84
CA ALA A 133 -6.33 7.26 -5.72
C ALA A 133 -5.59 7.51 -4.40
N LEU A 134 -6.31 8.10 -3.46
CA LEU A 134 -5.87 8.41 -2.11
C LEU A 134 -6.85 7.75 -1.13
N ASP A 135 -6.32 7.23 -0.03
CA ASP A 135 -7.09 6.62 1.07
C ASP A 135 -6.45 7.01 2.41
N GLY A 136 -7.06 6.57 3.52
CA GLY A 136 -6.56 6.80 4.89
C GLY A 136 -5.18 6.23 5.19
N LYS A 137 -4.57 5.48 4.25
CA LYS A 137 -3.20 4.92 4.36
C LYS A 137 -2.18 5.74 3.57
N THR A 138 -2.64 6.77 2.84
CA THR A 138 -1.75 7.66 2.09
C THR A 138 -1.11 8.66 3.04
N VAL A 139 0.20 8.56 3.24
CA VAL A 139 0.95 9.48 4.10
C VAL A 139 1.16 10.82 3.39
N PHE A 140 0.73 11.92 4.01
CA PHE A 140 0.94 13.27 3.49
C PHE A 140 2.06 14.00 4.23
N ARG A 141 2.95 14.69 3.50
CA ARG A 141 4.00 15.54 4.10
C ARG A 141 4.09 16.90 3.43
N GLY A 142 4.34 17.93 4.24
CA GLY A 142 4.56 19.31 3.78
C GLY A 142 3.28 20.10 3.46
N ALA A 143 2.17 19.44 3.14
CA ALA A 143 0.82 20.03 3.12
C ALA A 143 -0.21 18.93 3.41
N THR A 144 -1.23 19.26 4.20
CA THR A 144 -2.35 18.36 4.49
C THR A 144 -3.18 18.09 3.23
N PRO A 145 -3.88 16.95 3.13
CA PRO A 145 -4.75 16.65 1.99
C PRO A 145 -5.79 17.74 1.74
N THR A 146 -6.38 18.32 2.79
CA THR A 146 -7.32 19.44 2.70
C THR A 146 -6.68 20.69 2.10
N ALA A 147 -5.46 21.04 2.50
CA ALA A 147 -4.74 22.18 1.94
C ALA A 147 -4.39 21.98 0.45
N LEU A 148 -4.05 20.75 0.07
CA LEU A 148 -3.80 20.38 -1.33
C LEU A 148 -5.09 20.45 -2.16
N ALA A 149 -6.22 19.95 -1.65
CA ALA A 149 -7.52 20.00 -2.33
C ALA A 149 -8.04 21.44 -2.51
N ASP A 150 -7.81 22.31 -1.52
CA ASP A 150 -8.21 23.72 -1.57
C ASP A 150 -7.40 24.55 -2.57
N ASN A 151 -6.12 24.21 -2.79
CA ASN A 151 -5.23 24.95 -3.67
C ASN A 151 -4.24 24.05 -4.44
N PRO A 152 -4.72 23.13 -5.30
CA PRO A 152 -3.85 22.13 -5.94
C PRO A 152 -2.77 22.78 -6.81
N GLN A 153 -3.12 23.86 -7.53
CA GLN A 153 -2.19 24.61 -8.39
C GLN A 153 -1.10 25.37 -7.62
N GLY A 154 -1.19 25.41 -6.29
CA GLY A 154 -0.18 26.00 -5.42
C GLY A 154 1.00 25.09 -5.12
N TYR A 155 0.92 23.81 -5.47
CA TYR A 155 1.89 22.79 -5.08
C TYR A 155 2.44 22.00 -6.26
N ARG A 156 3.68 21.55 -6.09
CA ARG A 156 4.23 20.37 -6.77
C ARG A 156 4.37 19.26 -5.75
N ILE A 157 4.30 18.03 -6.22
CA ILE A 157 4.37 16.85 -5.39
C ILE A 157 5.41 15.87 -5.91
N ARG A 158 5.81 14.99 -4.99
CA ARG A 158 6.36 13.67 -5.27
C ARG A 158 5.42 12.63 -4.70
N VAL A 159 5.31 11.50 -5.37
CA VAL A 159 4.36 10.45 -5.04
C VAL A 159 5.07 9.11 -5.08
N SER A 160 4.91 8.31 -4.02
CA SER A 160 5.14 6.86 -4.14
C SER A 160 3.78 6.19 -4.30
N ALA A 161 3.63 5.41 -5.37
CA ALA A 161 2.36 4.77 -5.69
C ALA A 161 2.54 3.44 -6.42
N TRP A 162 1.51 2.61 -6.35
CA TRP A 162 1.38 1.40 -7.15
C TRP A 162 0.52 1.67 -8.37
N ARG A 163 1.01 1.28 -9.55
CA ARG A 163 0.26 1.38 -10.80
C ARG A 163 -0.85 0.33 -10.85
N LEU A 164 -2.04 0.75 -11.29
CA LEU A 164 -3.23 -0.07 -11.48
C LEU A 164 -3.40 -0.46 -12.97
N GLU A 165 -4.29 -1.42 -13.24
CA GLU A 165 -4.51 -1.98 -14.59
C GLU A 165 -4.86 -0.91 -15.63
N ASP A 166 -5.73 0.03 -15.24
CA ASP A 166 -6.24 1.09 -16.12
C ASP A 166 -5.22 2.23 -16.35
N GLY A 167 -4.03 2.13 -15.73
CA GLY A 167 -2.97 3.14 -15.76
C GLY A 167 -3.18 4.29 -14.78
N SER A 168 -4.16 4.19 -13.88
CA SER A 168 -4.20 4.99 -12.67
C SER A 168 -3.26 4.43 -11.61
N PHE A 169 -3.17 5.10 -10.47
CA PHE A 169 -2.25 4.77 -9.39
C PHE A 169 -2.98 4.73 -8.05
N ARG A 170 -2.49 3.94 -7.09
CA ARG A 170 -2.85 4.01 -5.68
C ARG A 170 -1.66 4.53 -4.90
N ALA A 171 -1.77 5.71 -4.28
CA ALA A 171 -0.67 6.28 -3.52
C ALA A 171 -0.51 5.62 -2.15
N SER A 172 0.72 5.54 -1.68
CA SER A 172 1.07 5.34 -0.27
C SER A 172 1.72 6.57 0.34
N PHE A 173 2.25 7.48 -0.49
CA PHE A 173 2.87 8.71 -0.03
C PHE A 173 2.64 9.86 -1.00
N VAL A 174 2.37 11.05 -0.45
CA VAL A 174 2.34 12.33 -1.16
C VAL A 174 3.16 13.36 -0.38
N GLY A 175 4.34 13.67 -0.89
CA GLY A 175 5.16 14.78 -0.41
C GLY A 175 4.84 16.04 -1.19
N ALA A 176 4.51 17.14 -0.52
CA ALA A 176 4.12 18.40 -1.13
C ALA A 176 5.09 19.56 -0.84
N ARG A 177 5.35 20.37 -1.87
CA ARG A 177 6.09 21.63 -1.78
C ARG A 177 5.35 22.72 -2.54
N ALA A 178 5.32 23.93 -1.98
CA ALA A 178 4.75 25.07 -2.69
C ALA A 178 5.52 25.33 -4.00
N ILE A 179 4.82 25.69 -5.08
CA ILE A 179 5.43 25.97 -6.39
C ILE A 179 6.58 26.98 -6.26
N GLY A 180 7.72 26.65 -6.85
CA GLY A 180 8.96 27.43 -6.78
C GLY A 180 9.87 27.06 -5.62
N LEU A 181 9.46 26.12 -4.77
CA LEU A 181 10.36 25.33 -3.92
C LEU A 181 10.64 24.00 -4.60
N GLU A 182 11.87 23.55 -4.48
CA GLU A 182 12.32 22.31 -5.10
C GLU A 182 12.38 21.17 -4.09
N PHE A 183 12.15 19.96 -4.59
CA PHE A 183 12.46 18.74 -3.84
C PHE A 183 13.96 18.41 -3.91
N ASP A 184 14.60 18.71 -5.04
CA ASP A 184 16.02 18.49 -5.34
C ASP A 184 16.64 19.70 -6.07
N ASP A 185 17.82 19.53 -6.66
CA ASP A 185 18.54 20.60 -7.35
C ASP A 185 18.03 20.88 -8.78
N ASN A 186 17.18 20.01 -9.37
CA ASN A 186 16.88 20.03 -10.81
C ASN A 186 15.40 20.31 -11.16
N ASN A 187 14.47 20.25 -10.20
CA ASN A 187 13.04 20.50 -10.46
C ASN A 187 12.47 19.65 -11.60
N GLU A 188 12.92 18.40 -11.66
CA GLU A 188 12.47 17.46 -12.68
C GLU A 188 10.99 17.09 -12.45
N VAL A 189 10.32 16.76 -13.56
CA VAL A 189 9.07 16.03 -13.56
C VAL A 189 9.38 14.60 -13.93
N GLU A 190 8.58 13.70 -13.38
CA GLU A 190 8.65 12.27 -13.61
C GLU A 190 7.24 11.77 -13.89
N ILE A 191 7.12 11.03 -14.98
CA ILE A 191 5.86 10.52 -15.49
C ILE A 191 6.06 9.13 -16.06
N GLU A 192 5.18 8.21 -15.68
CA GLU A 192 5.09 6.90 -16.30
C GLU A 192 3.97 6.85 -17.33
N GLY A 193 4.16 6.03 -18.36
CA GLY A 193 3.04 5.62 -19.20
C GLY A 193 3.42 5.04 -20.54
N VAL A 194 2.38 4.77 -21.33
CA VAL A 194 2.55 4.07 -22.60
C VAL A 194 2.94 5.04 -23.72
N VAL A 195 4.06 4.75 -24.38
CA VAL A 195 4.52 5.47 -25.57
C VAL A 195 3.44 5.44 -26.65
N ALA A 196 3.00 6.62 -27.08
CA ALA A 196 2.09 6.81 -28.20
C ALA A 196 2.64 7.84 -29.19
N ASP A 197 2.17 7.79 -30.44
CA ASP A 197 2.51 8.75 -31.49
C ASP A 197 4.03 9.01 -31.69
N LEU A 198 4.86 7.97 -31.51
CA LEU A 198 6.32 8.05 -31.70
C LEU A 198 6.70 8.51 -33.12
N ASP A 199 7.39 9.65 -33.20
CA ASP A 199 8.03 10.21 -34.39
C ASP A 199 9.55 10.23 -34.19
N THR A 200 10.23 9.21 -34.72
CA THR A 200 11.68 9.07 -34.63
C THR A 200 12.46 10.11 -35.45
N SER A 201 11.81 10.81 -36.38
CA SER A 201 12.44 11.90 -37.14
C SER A 201 12.39 13.22 -36.39
N ALA A 202 11.30 13.47 -35.67
CA ALA A 202 11.16 14.62 -34.79
C ALA A 202 11.80 14.38 -33.41
N GLN A 203 12.07 13.11 -33.05
CA GLN A 203 12.46 12.67 -31.71
C GLN A 203 11.44 13.07 -30.65
N THR A 204 10.18 12.76 -30.92
CA THR A 204 9.08 13.01 -29.99
C THR A 204 8.14 11.81 -29.89
N PHE A 205 7.48 11.65 -28.75
CA PHE A 205 6.30 10.81 -28.58
C PHE A 205 5.33 11.48 -27.60
N THR A 206 4.25 10.79 -27.21
CA THR A 206 3.31 11.28 -26.21
C THR A 206 3.02 10.25 -25.14
N ILE A 207 2.83 10.73 -23.90
CA ILE A 207 2.27 9.99 -22.76
C ILE A 207 1.10 10.83 -22.22
N ASN A 208 -0.08 10.23 -22.05
CA ASN A 208 -1.26 10.87 -21.44
C ASN A 208 -1.60 12.29 -22.00
N GLY A 209 -1.27 12.54 -23.27
CA GLY A 209 -1.48 13.83 -23.94
C GLY A 209 -0.35 14.86 -23.78
N PHE A 210 0.68 14.57 -22.99
CA PHE A 210 1.93 15.33 -22.92
C PHE A 210 2.86 14.96 -24.06
N ILE A 211 3.56 15.94 -24.62
CA ILE A 211 4.57 15.71 -25.65
C ILE A 211 5.89 15.45 -24.94
N ILE A 212 6.51 14.31 -25.22
CA ILE A 212 7.85 13.99 -24.76
C ILE A 212 8.83 14.33 -25.89
N ASP A 213 9.71 15.30 -25.68
CA ASP A 213 10.83 15.63 -26.56
C ASP A 213 12.08 14.95 -26.01
N TYR A 214 12.52 13.88 -26.67
CA TYR A 214 13.65 13.06 -26.24
C TYR A 214 14.92 13.36 -27.05
N THR A 215 15.02 14.55 -27.66
CA THR A 215 16.20 14.94 -28.45
C THR A 215 17.51 14.94 -27.64
N SER A 216 17.43 15.19 -26.33
CA SER A 216 18.57 15.26 -25.43
C SER A 216 18.60 14.14 -24.39
N ALA A 217 17.61 13.26 -24.41
CA ALA A 217 17.47 12.19 -23.43
C ALA A 217 18.59 11.15 -23.57
N VAL A 218 18.89 10.49 -22.46
CA VAL A 218 19.60 9.22 -22.42
C VAL A 218 18.63 8.10 -22.03
N GLY A 219 18.94 6.86 -22.41
CA GLY A 219 18.28 5.71 -21.79
C GLY A 219 19.03 5.37 -20.50
N ASP A 220 18.32 5.04 -19.42
CA ASP A 220 18.95 4.54 -18.20
C ASP A 220 19.29 3.05 -18.31
N ASP A 221 20.23 2.61 -17.47
CA ASP A 221 20.69 1.24 -17.30
C ASP A 221 20.92 0.48 -18.62
N ASP A 222 20.09 -0.53 -18.92
CA ASP A 222 20.19 -1.37 -20.11
C ASP A 222 19.19 -0.97 -21.21
N PHE A 223 18.38 0.08 -20.99
CA PHE A 223 17.41 0.56 -21.96
C PHE A 223 18.06 1.36 -23.10
N SER A 224 17.67 1.04 -24.33
CA SER A 224 18.08 1.81 -25.51
C SER A 224 16.92 2.63 -26.05
N LEU A 225 17.15 3.93 -26.26
CA LEU A 225 16.17 4.79 -26.94
C LEU A 225 15.86 4.32 -28.39
N ASP A 226 16.70 3.47 -28.98
CA ASP A 226 16.42 2.84 -30.28
C ASP A 226 15.31 1.77 -30.18
N ASP A 227 15.03 1.26 -28.98
CA ASP A 227 13.98 0.28 -28.68
C ASP A 227 12.62 0.93 -28.37
N LEU A 228 12.57 2.28 -28.26
CA LEU A 228 11.31 3.03 -28.17
C LEU A 228 10.34 2.62 -29.29
N ALA A 229 9.13 2.22 -28.90
CA ALA A 229 8.07 1.82 -29.80
C ALA A 229 6.71 2.16 -29.22
N ASN A 230 5.73 2.46 -30.07
CA ASN A 230 4.36 2.65 -29.58
C ASN A 230 3.85 1.39 -28.86
N GLY A 231 3.27 1.57 -27.68
CA GLY A 231 2.70 0.50 -26.88
C GLY A 231 3.62 -0.05 -25.79
N ILE A 232 4.89 0.37 -25.73
CA ILE A 232 5.74 0.07 -24.57
C ILE A 232 5.45 1.09 -23.47
N ALA A 233 5.51 0.66 -22.22
CA ALA A 233 5.47 1.57 -21.09
C ALA A 233 6.89 2.04 -20.78
N VAL A 234 7.03 3.31 -20.39
CA VAL A 234 8.29 3.93 -20.02
C VAL A 234 8.07 4.95 -18.93
N GLU A 235 9.15 5.17 -18.19
CA GLU A 235 9.29 6.26 -17.25
C GLU A 235 10.05 7.38 -17.97
N VAL A 236 9.67 8.63 -17.70
CA VAL A 236 10.32 9.79 -18.30
C VAL A 236 10.57 10.83 -17.25
N GLU A 237 11.85 11.13 -17.06
CA GLU A 237 12.30 12.29 -16.30
C GLU A 237 12.68 13.46 -17.19
N GLY A 238 12.44 14.67 -16.72
CA GLY A 238 13.03 15.85 -17.30
C GLY A 238 12.33 17.14 -16.91
N THR A 239 12.37 18.15 -17.78
CA THR A 239 11.80 19.47 -17.45
C THR A 239 10.47 19.73 -18.15
N LEU A 240 9.43 20.06 -17.40
CA LEU A 240 8.14 20.47 -17.96
C LEU A 240 8.16 21.93 -18.48
N ASN A 241 7.85 22.11 -19.76
CA ASN A 241 7.68 23.41 -20.41
C ASN A 241 6.31 23.48 -21.13
N GLY A 242 5.31 23.98 -20.41
CA GLY A 242 3.93 24.02 -20.91
C GLY A 242 3.35 22.62 -20.99
N ASN A 243 3.16 22.10 -22.20
CA ASN A 243 2.65 20.73 -22.46
C ASN A 243 3.74 19.81 -23.04
N THR A 244 4.99 20.24 -23.00
CA THR A 244 6.14 19.47 -23.49
C THR A 244 7.06 19.17 -22.32
N ILE A 245 7.38 17.90 -22.13
CA ILE A 245 8.43 17.44 -21.23
C ILE A 245 9.68 17.31 -22.09
N LEU A 246 10.71 18.09 -21.75
CA LEU A 246 12.05 17.95 -22.32
C LEU A 246 12.70 16.80 -21.55
N ALA A 247 12.68 15.61 -22.13
CA ALA A 247 13.18 14.41 -21.46
C ALA A 247 14.71 14.46 -21.35
N GLU A 248 15.19 14.12 -20.17
CA GLU A 248 16.60 13.99 -19.82
C GLU A 248 16.98 12.51 -19.71
N GLU A 249 16.05 11.70 -19.21
CA GLU A 249 16.19 10.26 -19.00
C GLU A 249 14.89 9.55 -19.40
N ILE A 250 15.01 8.32 -19.91
CA ILE A 250 13.89 7.43 -20.22
C ILE A 250 14.31 6.02 -19.86
N ASP A 251 13.44 5.26 -19.21
CA ASP A 251 13.68 3.85 -18.84
C ASP A 251 12.48 2.96 -19.23
N ASP A 252 12.70 1.65 -19.41
CA ASP A 252 11.66 0.65 -19.73
C ASP A 252 11.24 -0.29 -18.59
N GLU A 253 11.74 -0.02 -17.38
CA GLU A 253 11.15 -0.47 -16.10
C GLU A 253 11.13 -2.00 -15.91
N ASP A 254 12.00 -2.72 -16.63
CA ASP A 254 11.92 -4.19 -16.79
C ASP A 254 12.60 -5.00 -15.66
N ASP A 255 13.49 -4.44 -14.84
CA ASP A 255 14.40 -5.21 -13.97
C ASP A 255 14.25 -4.92 -12.45
N LEU A 256 13.04 -5.16 -11.91
CA LEU A 256 12.83 -5.09 -10.46
C LEU A 256 13.59 -6.17 -9.68
N PHE A 257 13.82 -7.35 -10.27
CA PHE A 257 14.34 -8.53 -9.58
C PHE A 257 15.33 -9.31 -10.44
N ASP A 258 16.39 -9.83 -9.82
CA ASP A 258 17.27 -10.79 -10.48
C ASP A 258 16.65 -12.20 -10.48
N ASP A 259 16.98 -13.01 -11.49
CA ASP A 259 16.56 -14.42 -11.50
C ASP A 259 17.15 -15.17 -10.28
N ASP A 260 16.32 -16.03 -9.68
CA ASP A 260 16.60 -16.83 -8.48
C ASP A 260 16.63 -16.03 -7.14
N ASP A 261 16.12 -14.80 -7.12
CA ASP A 261 15.88 -14.03 -5.89
C ASP A 261 14.62 -14.49 -5.15
N ASP A 262 14.68 -14.50 -3.82
CA ASP A 262 13.50 -14.47 -2.96
C ASP A 262 12.89 -13.06 -3.02
N VAL A 263 11.60 -12.95 -3.37
CA VAL A 263 10.94 -11.67 -3.62
C VAL A 263 9.73 -11.50 -2.71
N GLU A 264 9.62 -10.33 -2.10
CA GLU A 264 8.46 -9.86 -1.37
C GLU A 264 7.95 -8.56 -2.02
N ILE A 265 6.76 -8.56 -2.61
CA ILE A 265 6.22 -7.38 -3.31
C ILE A 265 4.78 -7.09 -2.90
N SER A 266 4.51 -5.84 -2.52
CA SER A 266 3.16 -5.35 -2.26
C SER A 266 2.60 -4.58 -3.44
N GLY A 267 1.32 -4.77 -3.76
CA GLY A 267 0.62 -4.02 -4.81
C GLY A 267 -0.79 -4.54 -5.08
N SER A 268 -1.51 -3.87 -5.98
CA SER A 268 -2.86 -4.30 -6.37
C SER A 268 -2.80 -5.37 -7.47
N ILE A 269 -3.64 -6.39 -7.36
CA ILE A 269 -3.82 -7.43 -8.37
C ILE A 269 -4.43 -6.82 -9.64
N TYR A 270 -3.94 -7.24 -10.80
CA TYR A 270 -4.61 -7.06 -12.08
C TYR A 270 -4.32 -8.20 -13.05
N ASP A 271 -5.08 -8.29 -14.15
CA ASP A 271 -5.03 -9.38 -15.12
C ASP A 271 -5.22 -10.78 -14.48
N TYR A 272 -6.05 -10.90 -13.43
CA TYR A 272 -6.27 -12.18 -12.76
C TYR A 272 -7.01 -13.19 -13.66
N ASP A 273 -6.33 -14.27 -14.01
CA ASP A 273 -6.88 -15.45 -14.68
C ASP A 273 -6.93 -16.63 -13.71
N ALA A 274 -8.10 -16.83 -13.10
CA ALA A 274 -8.39 -17.95 -12.21
C ALA A 274 -8.21 -19.33 -12.86
N ALA A 275 -8.28 -19.46 -14.20
CA ALA A 275 -8.09 -20.74 -14.87
C ALA A 275 -6.62 -21.16 -14.96
N SER A 276 -5.71 -20.19 -15.06
CA SER A 276 -4.26 -20.41 -15.04
C SER A 276 -3.61 -20.16 -13.68
N GLY A 277 -4.33 -19.56 -12.72
CA GLY A 277 -3.77 -19.15 -11.43
C GLY A 277 -2.68 -18.09 -11.61
N GLN A 278 -2.92 -17.12 -12.50
CA GLN A 278 -1.96 -16.06 -12.81
C GLN A 278 -2.60 -14.71 -12.60
N PHE A 279 -1.80 -13.75 -12.16
CA PHE A 279 -2.13 -12.33 -12.14
C PHE A 279 -0.85 -11.52 -12.27
N SER A 280 -0.96 -10.21 -12.21
CA SER A 280 0.17 -9.30 -12.17
C SER A 280 0.04 -8.35 -10.97
N VAL A 281 1.18 -7.97 -10.40
CA VAL A 281 1.31 -6.92 -9.38
C VAL A 281 2.51 -6.09 -9.79
N ASN A 282 2.37 -4.76 -9.89
CA ASN A 282 3.49 -3.86 -10.21
C ASN A 282 4.34 -4.30 -11.42
N GLY A 283 3.69 -4.77 -12.49
CA GLY A 283 4.33 -5.23 -13.73
C GLY A 283 4.84 -6.66 -13.69
N VAL A 284 4.94 -7.24 -12.48
CA VAL A 284 5.47 -8.58 -12.24
C VAL A 284 4.37 -9.59 -12.38
N ARG A 285 4.56 -10.56 -13.29
CA ARG A 285 3.64 -11.69 -13.42
C ARG A 285 3.83 -12.64 -12.24
N VAL A 286 2.74 -12.95 -11.57
CA VAL A 286 2.68 -13.90 -10.46
C VAL A 286 2.02 -15.20 -10.92
N GLN A 287 2.58 -16.33 -10.49
CA GLN A 287 2.03 -17.66 -10.68
C GLN A 287 1.71 -18.28 -9.33
N ILE A 288 0.44 -18.64 -9.13
CA ILE A 288 -0.06 -19.44 -8.02
C ILE A 288 0.08 -20.92 -8.38
N ASP A 289 0.52 -21.75 -7.44
CA ASP A 289 0.47 -23.20 -7.60
C ASP A 289 -0.12 -23.92 -6.38
N GLY A 290 -0.04 -25.26 -6.35
CA GLY A 290 -0.63 -26.04 -5.26
C GLY A 290 0.11 -25.95 -3.93
N GLY A 291 1.24 -25.25 -3.89
CA GLY A 291 2.04 -24.95 -2.71
C GLY A 291 1.86 -23.52 -2.19
N THR A 292 1.21 -22.63 -2.93
CA THR A 292 0.96 -21.25 -2.49
C THR A 292 0.06 -21.25 -1.24
N GLU A 293 0.54 -20.65 -0.17
CA GLU A 293 -0.19 -20.39 1.06
C GLU A 293 -0.94 -19.05 0.96
N PHE A 294 -2.08 -18.96 1.63
CA PHE A 294 -2.92 -17.77 1.63
C PHE A 294 -3.15 -17.35 3.07
N ASP A 295 -2.65 -16.18 3.43
CA ASP A 295 -2.86 -15.59 4.75
C ASP A 295 -3.81 -14.40 4.67
N ASP A 296 -4.69 -14.30 5.66
CA ASP A 296 -5.67 -13.23 5.79
C ASP A 296 -6.62 -12.98 4.59
N LEU A 297 -6.62 -13.90 3.63
CA LEU A 297 -7.56 -13.99 2.53
C LEU A 297 -7.78 -15.45 2.11
N ARG A 298 -8.77 -15.66 1.24
CA ARG A 298 -8.99 -16.95 0.60
C ARG A 298 -8.58 -16.83 -0.86
N GLU A 299 -8.04 -17.90 -1.45
CA GLU A 299 -7.78 -17.96 -2.89
C GLU A 299 -9.00 -17.55 -3.73
N SER A 300 -10.20 -17.94 -3.30
CA SER A 300 -11.46 -17.57 -3.97
C SER A 300 -11.82 -16.08 -3.89
N SER A 301 -11.13 -15.32 -3.03
CA SER A 301 -11.30 -13.88 -2.86
C SER A 301 -10.35 -13.07 -3.73
N LEU A 302 -9.39 -13.71 -4.42
CA LEU A 302 -8.52 -13.01 -5.36
C LEU A 302 -9.36 -12.42 -6.50
N ALA A 303 -9.15 -11.13 -6.75
CA ALA A 303 -9.78 -10.37 -7.79
C ALA A 303 -8.90 -9.17 -8.15
N ASP A 304 -9.10 -8.61 -9.34
CA ASP A 304 -8.46 -7.37 -9.74
C ASP A 304 -8.82 -6.25 -8.75
N GLY A 305 -7.84 -5.41 -8.40
CA GLY A 305 -7.96 -4.32 -7.44
C GLY A 305 -7.66 -4.71 -5.99
N LEU A 306 -7.66 -6.00 -5.63
CA LEU A 306 -7.30 -6.44 -4.28
C LEU A 306 -5.84 -6.12 -3.99
N PHE A 307 -5.55 -5.45 -2.88
CA PHE A 307 -4.19 -5.14 -2.47
C PHE A 307 -3.59 -6.29 -1.66
N VAL A 308 -2.46 -6.80 -2.14
CA VAL A 308 -1.81 -7.98 -1.57
C VAL A 308 -0.32 -7.75 -1.41
N LYS A 309 0.27 -8.51 -0.50
CA LYS A 309 1.68 -8.83 -0.53
C LYS A 309 1.85 -10.23 -1.12
N VAL A 310 2.79 -10.39 -2.05
CA VAL A 310 3.19 -11.67 -2.63
C VAL A 310 4.63 -11.96 -2.23
N GLU A 311 4.86 -13.13 -1.65
CA GLU A 311 6.18 -13.65 -1.36
C GLU A 311 6.45 -14.90 -2.21
N GLY A 312 7.67 -15.04 -2.75
CA GLY A 312 8.11 -16.27 -3.38
C GLY A 312 9.34 -16.13 -4.27
N ASP A 313 9.60 -17.15 -5.09
CA ASP A 313 10.79 -17.24 -5.93
C ASP A 313 10.59 -16.53 -7.28
N PHE A 314 11.44 -15.57 -7.62
CA PHE A 314 11.43 -14.96 -8.96
C PHE A 314 12.29 -15.75 -9.95
N ARG A 315 11.67 -16.31 -11.00
CA ARG A 315 12.37 -17.17 -11.97
C ARG A 315 11.85 -16.99 -13.38
N ASN A 316 12.73 -16.61 -14.30
CA ASN A 316 12.46 -16.39 -15.72
C ASN A 316 11.39 -15.32 -15.95
N GLY A 317 11.41 -14.23 -15.18
CA GLY A 317 10.44 -13.13 -15.31
C GLY A 317 9.05 -13.44 -14.73
N VAL A 318 8.93 -14.44 -13.86
CA VAL A 318 7.69 -14.82 -13.18
C VAL A 318 7.99 -15.06 -11.70
N LEU A 319 7.21 -14.42 -10.84
CA LEU A 319 7.20 -14.68 -9.40
C LEU A 319 6.32 -15.92 -9.13
N VAL A 320 6.93 -17.02 -8.71
CA VAL A 320 6.20 -18.21 -8.26
C VAL A 320 5.86 -18.00 -6.79
N ALA A 321 4.59 -17.72 -6.50
CA ALA A 321 4.14 -17.35 -5.17
C ALA A 321 4.20 -18.53 -4.20
N GLU A 322 4.91 -18.34 -3.10
CA GLU A 322 4.91 -19.23 -1.94
C GLU A 322 3.84 -18.81 -0.94
N GLU A 323 3.63 -17.50 -0.76
CA GLU A 323 2.60 -16.94 0.11
C GLU A 323 1.96 -15.70 -0.51
N ILE A 324 0.65 -15.55 -0.31
CA ILE A 324 -0.11 -14.33 -0.66
C ILE A 324 -0.89 -13.88 0.58
N GLU A 325 -0.58 -12.68 1.05
CA GLU A 325 -1.19 -12.04 2.22
C GLU A 325 -2.09 -10.89 1.76
N GLY A 326 -3.32 -10.83 2.28
CA GLY A 326 -4.19 -9.67 2.05
C GLY A 326 -3.68 -8.43 2.77
N ARG A 327 -3.80 -7.25 2.15
CA ARG A 327 -3.32 -5.99 2.73
C ARG A 327 -4.36 -4.87 2.88
N ASP A 328 -5.59 -5.05 2.38
CA ASP A 328 -6.70 -4.10 2.62
C ASP A 328 -7.34 -4.24 4.01
N SER A 329 -7.82 -3.17 4.63
CA SER A 329 -8.55 -3.26 5.90
C SER A 329 -9.91 -3.92 5.68
N ASP A 330 -10.44 -4.57 6.72
CA ASP A 330 -11.81 -5.11 6.74
C ASP A 330 -12.54 -4.81 8.07
N ALA A 331 -11.96 -3.91 8.85
CA ALA A 331 -12.50 -3.38 10.08
C ALA A 331 -11.87 -2.01 10.38
N GLU A 332 -12.67 -1.15 10.99
CA GLU A 332 -12.30 0.20 11.43
C GLU A 332 -12.77 0.40 12.88
N LEU A 333 -11.98 1.14 13.67
CA LEU A 333 -12.27 1.38 15.08
C LEU A 333 -11.86 2.80 15.47
N ASP A 334 -12.86 3.56 15.90
CA ASP A 334 -12.69 4.88 16.51
C ASP A 334 -12.90 4.77 18.01
N GLY A 335 -11.86 5.05 18.79
CA GLY A 335 -11.99 4.91 20.22
C GLY A 335 -10.80 5.32 21.06
N ARG A 336 -11.00 5.18 22.37
CA ARG A 336 -10.05 5.59 23.41
C ARG A 336 -9.16 4.44 23.84
N ILE A 337 -7.85 4.69 23.91
CA ILE A 337 -6.91 3.74 24.50
C ILE A 337 -7.23 3.54 25.99
N GLU A 338 -7.60 2.33 26.38
CA GLU A 338 -7.87 1.95 27.77
C GLU A 338 -6.62 1.39 28.46
N SER A 339 -5.80 0.65 27.71
CA SER A 339 -4.57 0.05 28.22
C SER A 339 -3.57 -0.27 27.11
N LEU A 340 -2.28 -0.22 27.47
CA LEU A 340 -1.15 -0.49 26.58
C LEU A 340 -0.26 -1.56 27.19
N ASP A 341 0.18 -2.52 26.37
CA ASP A 341 1.30 -3.41 26.64
C ASP A 341 2.34 -3.25 25.53
N LEU A 342 3.27 -2.32 25.77
CA LEU A 342 4.35 -2.00 24.84
C LEU A 342 5.36 -3.15 24.65
N THR A 343 5.33 -4.19 25.50
CA THR A 343 6.25 -5.34 25.35
C THR A 343 5.71 -6.35 24.35
N ASN A 344 4.41 -6.58 24.38
CA ASN A 344 3.73 -7.46 23.43
C ASN A 344 3.13 -6.68 22.24
N GLU A 345 3.34 -5.36 22.22
CA GLU A 345 2.80 -4.41 21.23
C GLU A 345 1.29 -4.60 21.03
N THR A 346 0.56 -4.69 22.14
CA THR A 346 -0.90 -4.82 22.15
C THR A 346 -1.52 -3.69 22.95
N MET A 347 -2.75 -3.35 22.60
CA MET A 347 -3.55 -2.40 23.36
C MET A 347 -5.02 -2.81 23.43
N VAL A 348 -5.75 -2.15 24.31
CA VAL A 348 -7.21 -2.21 24.33
C VAL A 348 -7.72 -0.81 24.03
N VAL A 349 -8.53 -0.68 22.99
CA VAL A 349 -9.13 0.58 22.52
C VAL A 349 -10.64 0.39 22.57
N SER A 350 -11.31 1.15 23.42
CA SER A 350 -12.78 1.06 23.62
C SER A 350 -13.30 -0.39 23.73
N GLY A 351 -12.57 -1.26 24.43
CA GLY A 351 -12.94 -2.66 24.67
C GLY A 351 -12.49 -3.67 23.61
N VAL A 352 -12.02 -3.21 22.45
CA VAL A 352 -11.43 -4.04 21.40
C VAL A 352 -9.94 -4.25 21.67
N ARG A 353 -9.45 -5.49 21.58
CA ARG A 353 -8.02 -5.79 21.61
C ARG A 353 -7.43 -5.47 20.24
N VAL A 354 -6.38 -4.65 20.22
CA VAL A 354 -5.63 -4.29 19.02
C VAL A 354 -4.21 -4.85 19.11
N GLN A 355 -3.73 -5.48 18.04
CA GLN A 355 -2.37 -5.99 17.88
C GLN A 355 -1.62 -5.11 16.88
N LEU A 356 -0.44 -4.63 17.26
CA LEU A 356 0.49 -3.96 16.36
C LEU A 356 1.46 -4.96 15.77
N THR A 357 1.87 -4.75 14.52
CA THR A 357 2.88 -5.57 13.84
C THR A 357 3.93 -4.67 13.17
N GLY A 358 4.91 -5.28 12.50
CA GLY A 358 5.85 -4.53 11.66
C GLY A 358 5.17 -3.80 10.49
N ASN A 359 3.95 -4.18 10.14
CA ASN A 359 3.15 -3.56 9.08
C ASN A 359 2.37 -2.34 9.54
N THR A 360 2.12 -2.18 10.84
CA THR A 360 1.27 -1.08 11.32
C THR A 360 1.95 0.26 11.05
N LEU A 361 1.35 1.03 10.15
CA LEU A 361 1.62 2.44 9.94
C LEU A 361 1.01 3.21 11.13
N ILE A 362 1.85 3.96 11.83
CA ILE A 362 1.38 4.89 12.87
C ILE A 362 1.73 6.28 12.34
N ASP A 363 0.74 7.03 11.88
CA ASP A 363 0.95 8.41 11.45
C ASP A 363 0.28 9.37 12.44
N ASP A 364 1.00 10.43 12.81
CA ASP A 364 0.51 11.43 13.78
C ASP A 364 0.64 12.78 13.07
N ASP A 365 -0.45 13.22 12.46
CA ASP A 365 -0.51 14.42 11.60
C ASP A 365 -0.21 15.72 12.39
N ASP A 366 -0.18 15.67 13.72
CA ASP A 366 0.17 16.79 14.59
C ASP A 366 1.67 17.14 14.61
N ASP A 367 2.54 16.29 14.06
CA ASP A 367 3.99 16.48 14.07
C ASP A 367 4.55 17.04 12.76
N ASP A 368 4.23 18.30 12.48
CA ASP A 368 4.79 19.14 11.39
C ASP A 368 6.34 19.19 11.31
N GLU A 369 7.08 18.63 12.29
CA GLU A 369 8.53 18.81 12.40
C GLU A 369 9.41 17.55 12.45
N ASP A 370 8.90 16.33 12.71
CA ASP A 370 9.77 15.13 12.85
C ASP A 370 9.11 13.82 12.34
N GLY A 371 8.92 13.68 11.02
CA GLY A 371 8.41 12.46 10.35
C GLY A 371 9.28 11.19 10.50
N LEU A 372 10.42 11.29 11.19
CA LEU A 372 11.42 10.24 11.39
C LEU A 372 11.45 9.69 12.82
N ARG A 373 10.33 9.75 13.52
CA ARG A 373 10.19 8.97 14.76
C ARG A 373 10.43 7.50 14.44
N SER A 374 11.30 6.87 15.22
CA SER A 374 11.41 5.41 15.14
C SER A 374 10.08 4.79 15.52
N ARG A 375 9.74 3.61 14.97
CA ARG A 375 8.52 2.88 15.31
C ARG A 375 8.36 2.69 16.82
N VAL A 376 9.48 2.48 17.53
CA VAL A 376 9.50 2.39 19.00
C VAL A 376 9.07 3.69 19.66
N GLN A 377 9.48 4.84 19.12
CA GLN A 377 9.06 6.16 19.61
C GLN A 377 7.59 6.45 19.28
N ASP A 378 7.11 6.05 18.10
CA ASP A 378 5.69 6.17 17.74
C ASP A 378 4.82 5.42 18.75
N ILE A 379 5.14 4.14 18.99
CA ILE A 379 4.41 3.32 19.97
C ILE A 379 4.51 3.88 21.40
N GLN A 380 5.68 4.44 21.77
CA GLN A 380 5.85 5.08 23.08
C GLN A 380 5.14 6.43 23.20
N SER A 381 4.76 7.05 22.09
CA SER A 381 4.01 8.31 22.06
C SER A 381 2.53 8.10 22.37
N LEU A 382 2.00 6.90 22.12
CA LEU A 382 0.63 6.52 22.47
C LEU A 382 0.45 6.45 23.99
N GLN A 383 -0.65 6.99 24.47
CA GLN A 383 -1.00 7.10 25.89
C GLN A 383 -2.43 6.66 26.14
N VAL A 384 -2.67 6.10 27.32
CA VAL A 384 -4.03 5.80 27.79
C VAL A 384 -4.84 7.10 27.80
N GLY A 385 -6.00 7.08 27.13
CA GLY A 385 -6.88 8.21 26.93
C GLY A 385 -6.74 8.91 25.58
N ASP A 386 -5.73 8.58 24.78
CA ASP A 386 -5.67 9.04 23.38
C ASP A 386 -6.87 8.46 22.61
N TYR A 387 -7.47 9.28 21.75
CA TYR A 387 -8.47 8.86 20.79
C TYR A 387 -7.77 8.50 19.49
N LEU A 388 -8.08 7.32 18.95
CA LEU A 388 -7.46 6.79 17.75
C LEU A 388 -8.53 6.39 16.75
N GLU A 389 -8.24 6.66 15.49
CA GLU A 389 -8.84 5.98 14.35
C GLU A 389 -7.90 4.83 13.93
N ILE A 390 -8.43 3.61 13.81
CA ILE A 390 -7.65 2.41 13.55
C ILE A 390 -8.28 1.59 12.44
N GLU A 391 -7.67 1.62 11.27
CA GLU A 391 -7.95 0.66 10.22
C GLU A 391 -7.14 -0.62 10.40
N GLY A 392 -7.78 -1.78 10.23
CA GLY A 392 -7.09 -3.06 10.39
C GLY A 392 -7.81 -4.26 9.82
N ARG A 393 -7.29 -5.43 10.15
CA ARG A 393 -7.89 -6.73 9.84
C ARG A 393 -8.50 -7.37 11.07
N GLN A 394 -9.74 -7.81 10.94
CA GLN A 394 -10.40 -8.59 11.96
C GLN A 394 -9.84 -10.02 11.98
N GLN A 395 -9.10 -10.32 13.03
CA GLN A 395 -8.62 -11.66 13.31
C GLN A 395 -9.67 -12.46 14.09
N SER A 396 -9.80 -13.74 13.76
CA SER A 396 -10.75 -14.66 14.42
C SER A 396 -10.11 -15.58 15.45
N SER A 397 -8.77 -15.63 15.48
CA SER A 397 -8.01 -16.39 16.45
C SER A 397 -8.16 -15.81 17.87
N GLU A 398 -8.00 -16.65 18.89
CA GLU A 398 -8.11 -16.25 20.32
C GLU A 398 -9.43 -15.53 20.71
N GLY A 399 -10.51 -15.75 19.95
CA GLY A 399 -11.83 -15.13 20.16
C GLY A 399 -12.01 -13.78 19.45
N GLY A 400 -10.94 -13.28 18.84
CA GLY A 400 -10.93 -12.16 17.93
C GLY A 400 -10.27 -10.91 18.49
N PHE A 401 -9.59 -10.20 17.60
CA PHE A 401 -8.86 -8.95 17.84
C PHE A 401 -8.70 -8.22 16.50
N LEU A 402 -8.34 -6.94 16.56
CA LEU A 402 -8.01 -6.13 15.40
C LEU A 402 -6.49 -6.13 15.20
N GLU A 403 -6.00 -6.64 14.08
CA GLU A 403 -4.61 -6.41 13.66
C GLU A 403 -4.53 -5.07 12.94
N ALA A 404 -3.83 -4.10 13.53
CA ALA A 404 -3.79 -2.74 13.00
C ALA A 404 -2.91 -2.63 11.76
N ILE A 405 -3.45 -2.00 10.72
CA ILE A 405 -2.73 -1.63 9.50
C ILE A 405 -2.35 -0.16 9.54
N SER A 406 -3.29 0.71 9.91
CA SER A 406 -3.10 2.15 10.10
C SER A 406 -3.58 2.56 11.48
N ILE A 407 -2.92 3.53 12.08
CA ILE A 407 -3.33 4.19 13.32
C ILE A 407 -3.06 5.67 13.15
N GLU A 408 -4.10 6.45 13.38
CA GLU A 408 -4.03 7.90 13.45
C GLU A 408 -4.61 8.41 14.76
N ARG A 409 -4.02 9.51 15.25
CA ARG A 409 -4.50 10.17 16.46
C ARG A 409 -5.42 11.30 16.02
N GLU A 410 -6.67 11.21 16.44
CA GLU A 410 -7.67 12.23 16.16
C GLU A 410 -7.87 13.18 17.34
N ASP A 411 -8.25 14.42 17.02
CA ASP A 411 -8.72 15.37 18.01
C ASP A 411 -10.05 14.86 18.56
N ASP A 412 -10.08 14.53 19.86
CA ASP A 412 -11.28 14.04 20.54
C ASP A 412 -12.46 15.01 20.38
N ASP A 413 -13.42 14.64 19.53
CA ASP A 413 -14.73 15.27 19.52
C ASP A 413 -15.39 14.96 20.87
N ASP A 414 -15.83 15.98 21.61
CA ASP A 414 -16.31 15.94 23.01
C ASP A 414 -17.43 14.90 23.34
N ASP A 415 -17.81 14.02 22.41
CA ASP A 415 -18.77 12.94 22.56
C ASP A 415 -18.10 11.66 23.12
N ASP A 416 -18.76 11.03 24.10
CA ASP A 416 -18.27 9.81 24.78
C ASP A 416 -18.51 8.53 23.94
N ASP A 417 -18.94 8.67 22.69
CA ASP A 417 -19.33 7.58 21.81
C ASP A 417 -18.12 7.12 20.98
N PHE A 418 -18.13 5.84 20.59
CA PHE A 418 -17.09 5.12 19.86
C PHE A 418 -17.74 4.45 18.66
N GLU A 419 -16.95 4.22 17.61
CA GLU A 419 -17.41 3.59 16.38
C GLU A 419 -16.63 2.31 16.10
N LEU A 420 -17.30 1.32 15.52
CA LEU A 420 -16.68 0.06 15.11
C LEU A 420 -17.40 -0.49 13.89
N GLU A 421 -16.67 -0.54 12.78
CA GLU A 421 -17.05 -1.26 11.57
C GLU A 421 -16.33 -2.61 11.54
N ALA A 422 -17.07 -3.72 11.54
CA ALA A 422 -16.48 -5.06 11.47
C ALA A 422 -17.53 -6.16 11.30
N ARG A 423 -17.08 -7.40 11.08
CA ARG A 423 -17.96 -8.57 10.97
C ARG A 423 -18.44 -9.08 12.33
N VAL A 424 -19.74 -9.36 12.40
CA VAL A 424 -20.41 -9.87 13.59
C VAL A 424 -19.96 -11.29 13.92
N SER A 425 -19.45 -11.49 15.14
CA SER A 425 -18.99 -12.78 15.64
C SER A 425 -20.09 -13.58 16.34
N ALA A 426 -21.01 -12.91 17.05
CA ALA A 426 -22.16 -13.53 17.68
C ALA A 426 -23.32 -12.55 17.90
N ILE A 427 -24.54 -13.09 18.00
CA ILE A 427 -25.75 -12.31 18.32
C ILE A 427 -26.48 -12.97 19.48
N GLY A 428 -26.66 -12.19 20.54
CA GLY A 428 -27.45 -12.53 21.72
C GLY A 428 -28.89 -12.05 21.61
N ALA A 429 -29.69 -12.33 22.64
CA ALA A 429 -31.06 -11.80 22.71
C ALA A 429 -31.08 -10.27 22.91
N ASP A 430 -30.10 -9.75 23.66
CA ASP A 430 -30.00 -8.35 24.07
C ASP A 430 -28.57 -7.79 23.84
N SER A 431 -27.75 -8.46 23.03
CA SER A 431 -26.36 -8.05 22.73
C SER A 431 -25.91 -8.46 21.33
N ILE A 432 -24.88 -7.77 20.83
CA ILE A 432 -24.11 -8.11 19.64
C ILE A 432 -22.64 -8.29 20.06
N THR A 433 -21.90 -9.16 19.38
CA THR A 433 -20.48 -9.41 19.71
C THR A 433 -19.62 -9.33 18.47
N ILE A 434 -18.56 -8.53 18.54
CA ILE A 434 -17.57 -8.29 17.48
C ILE A 434 -16.19 -8.36 18.16
N MET A 435 -15.23 -9.14 17.65
CA MET A 435 -13.86 -9.23 18.22
C MET A 435 -13.79 -9.37 19.76
N ASN A 436 -14.54 -10.34 20.32
CA ASN A 436 -14.74 -10.56 21.77
C ASN A 436 -15.41 -9.40 22.57
N LEU A 437 -15.71 -8.26 21.95
CA LEU A 437 -16.44 -7.17 22.57
C LEU A 437 -17.94 -7.48 22.57
N GLU A 438 -18.54 -7.69 23.75
CA GLU A 438 -19.99 -7.77 23.89
C GLU A 438 -20.58 -6.37 24.12
N VAL A 439 -21.43 -5.93 23.17
CA VAL A 439 -22.13 -4.65 23.24
C VAL A 439 -23.61 -4.89 23.49
N LEU A 440 -24.13 -4.32 24.57
CA LEU A 440 -25.54 -4.42 24.96
C LEU A 440 -26.42 -3.55 24.07
N ARG A 441 -27.56 -4.08 23.65
CA ARG A 441 -28.47 -3.43 22.70
C ARG A 441 -29.01 -2.06 23.16
N ASN A 442 -29.10 -1.83 24.48
CA ASN A 442 -29.65 -0.59 25.08
C ASN A 442 -31.02 -0.11 24.54
N GLY A 443 -31.80 -1.00 23.94
CA GLY A 443 -33.07 -0.67 23.29
C GLY A 443 -32.99 -0.28 21.80
N TYR A 444 -31.80 -0.15 21.22
CA TYR A 444 -31.57 0.10 19.79
C TYR A 444 -31.84 -1.13 18.93
N SER A 445 -32.03 -0.99 17.62
CA SER A 445 -32.21 -2.13 16.71
C SER A 445 -30.88 -2.77 16.36
N LEU A 446 -30.84 -4.11 16.24
CA LEU A 446 -29.71 -4.82 15.60
C LEU A 446 -29.92 -4.97 14.08
N SER A 447 -30.89 -4.25 13.53
CA SER A 447 -31.29 -4.20 12.10
C SER A 447 -31.49 -5.52 11.36
N GLY A 448 -31.52 -6.67 12.06
CA GLY A 448 -31.61 -7.98 11.44
C GLY A 448 -30.25 -8.56 11.06
N ALA A 449 -29.16 -7.94 11.49
CA ALA A 449 -27.79 -8.43 11.37
C ALA A 449 -27.70 -9.92 11.76
N GLN A 450 -26.81 -10.62 11.09
CA GLN A 450 -26.50 -12.03 11.26
C GLN A 450 -25.01 -12.20 11.54
N VAL A 451 -24.64 -13.37 12.03
CA VAL A 451 -23.22 -13.71 12.21
C VAL A 451 -22.55 -13.75 10.85
N GLY A 452 -21.47 -13.00 10.70
CA GLY A 452 -20.71 -12.85 9.46
C GLY A 452 -21.08 -11.63 8.63
N ASP A 453 -22.19 -10.94 8.94
CA ASP A 453 -22.51 -9.66 8.31
C ASP A 453 -21.50 -8.61 8.77
N GLU A 454 -21.13 -7.71 7.86
CA GLU A 454 -20.38 -6.49 8.15
C GLU A 454 -21.36 -5.44 8.67
N VAL A 455 -20.99 -4.78 9.76
CA VAL A 455 -21.85 -3.81 10.45
C VAL A 455 -21.03 -2.65 10.98
N GLU A 456 -21.66 -1.49 11.01
CA GLU A 456 -21.22 -0.30 11.73
C GLU A 456 -22.02 -0.19 13.04
N ILE A 457 -21.32 0.05 14.16
CA ILE A 457 -21.96 0.30 15.46
C ILE A 457 -21.39 1.54 16.15
N GLU A 458 -22.29 2.41 16.60
CA GLU A 458 -21.98 3.41 17.62
C GLU A 458 -22.25 2.86 19.03
N TYR A 459 -21.28 3.00 19.93
CA TYR A 459 -21.38 2.48 21.29
C TYR A 459 -20.58 3.28 22.31
N ARG A 460 -20.83 3.04 23.60
CA ARG A 460 -20.07 3.69 24.69
C ARG A 460 -19.85 2.79 25.88
N GLN A 461 -18.90 3.16 26.73
CA GLN A 461 -18.68 2.48 28.01
C GLN A 461 -19.60 3.02 29.12
N THR A 462 -20.31 2.13 29.80
CA THR A 462 -21.12 2.47 30.98
C THR A 462 -20.25 2.65 32.23
N SER A 463 -20.80 3.30 33.26
CA SER A 463 -20.13 3.37 34.58
C SER A 463 -19.84 2.01 35.25
N GLY A 464 -20.46 0.92 34.75
CA GLY A 464 -20.22 -0.44 35.18
C GLY A 464 -19.04 -1.14 34.47
N GLY A 465 -18.48 -0.52 33.42
CA GLY A 465 -17.47 -1.11 32.53
C GLY A 465 -18.05 -2.02 31.44
N GLU A 466 -19.37 -2.08 31.30
CA GLU A 466 -20.06 -2.76 30.19
C GLU A 466 -20.19 -1.79 29.01
N TYR A 467 -20.25 -2.31 27.78
CA TYR A 467 -20.48 -1.52 26.57
C TYR A 467 -21.93 -1.60 26.14
N GLU A 468 -22.50 -0.47 25.69
CA GLU A 468 -23.89 -0.40 25.24
C GLU A 468 -24.00 0.46 23.97
N LEU A 469 -24.89 0.07 23.04
CA LEU A 469 -25.16 0.82 21.82
C LEU A 469 -25.72 2.21 22.13
N THR A 470 -25.41 3.16 21.25
CA THR A 470 -25.87 4.55 21.25
C THR A 470 -26.68 4.92 20.01
N ASP A 471 -26.59 4.14 18.94
CA ASP A 471 -27.54 4.10 17.82
C ASP A 471 -27.88 2.66 17.38
N ASN A 472 -28.70 2.52 16.34
CA ASN A 472 -29.03 1.26 15.69
C ASN A 472 -27.83 0.74 14.92
N VAL A 473 -27.66 -0.58 14.92
CA VAL A 473 -26.65 -1.24 14.09
C VAL A 473 -26.99 -0.99 12.61
N GLU A 474 -26.03 -0.49 11.84
CA GLU A 474 -26.13 -0.43 10.39
C GLU A 474 -25.52 -1.71 9.79
N VAL A 475 -26.09 -2.22 8.70
CA VAL A 475 -25.60 -3.44 8.05
C VAL A 475 -25.20 -3.05 6.65
N ASP A 476 -23.96 -3.32 6.27
CA ASP A 476 -23.50 -3.05 4.91
C ASP A 476 -24.11 -4.06 3.94
N ASP A 477 -25.11 -3.59 3.19
CA ASP A 477 -25.78 -4.34 2.14
C ASP A 477 -24.95 -4.29 0.84
N ASP A 478 -23.67 -4.69 0.87
CA ASP A 478 -22.85 -4.86 -0.34
C ASP A 478 -23.21 -6.13 -1.13
N SER A 479 -24.26 -6.84 -0.70
CA SER A 479 -24.84 -7.99 -1.40
C SER A 479 -25.98 -7.60 -2.35
N ASP A 480 -25.82 -6.55 -3.15
CA ASP A 480 -26.66 -6.35 -4.35
C ASP A 480 -26.13 -7.23 -5.51
N ASP A 481 -26.14 -8.54 -5.28
CA ASP A 481 -26.09 -9.55 -6.32
C ASP A 481 -27.34 -9.36 -7.19
N GLY A 482 -27.16 -8.57 -8.25
CA GLY A 482 -28.17 -8.24 -9.25
C GLY A 482 -28.77 -9.47 -9.91
N ASN A 483 -29.73 -10.12 -9.24
CA ASN A 483 -30.66 -11.05 -9.85
C ASN A 483 -32.06 -10.45 -9.83
N GLY A 484 -32.20 -9.34 -10.56
CA GLY A 484 -33.47 -8.83 -11.03
C GLY A 484 -34.14 -9.85 -11.94
N SER A 485 -34.85 -10.80 -11.33
CA SER A 485 -35.80 -11.67 -12.01
C SER A 485 -36.83 -10.82 -12.76
N ASN A 486 -36.71 -10.79 -14.08
CA ASN A 486 -37.77 -10.28 -14.96
C ASN A 486 -38.92 -11.29 -14.98
N ASP A 487 -39.90 -11.09 -14.11
CA ASP A 487 -41.27 -11.59 -14.29
C ASP A 487 -42.24 -10.41 -14.20
N ASP A 488 -42.62 -9.85 -15.36
CA ASP A 488 -44.02 -9.62 -15.77
C ASP A 488 -44.12 -9.01 -17.19
#